data_AF-A0A661R1T4-F1
#
_entry.id   AF-A0A661R1T4-F1
#
_cell.length_a   1.000
_cell.length_b   1.000
_cell.length_c   1.000
_cell.angle_alpha   90.00
_cell.angle_beta   90.00
_cell.angle_gamma   90.00
#
_symmetry.space_group_name_H-M   'P 1'
#
loop_
_entity.id
_entity.type
_entity.pdbx_description
1 polymer ?
#
loop_
_entity_poly.entity_id
_entity_poly.type
_entity_poly.pdbx_seq_one_letter_code
_entity_poly.pdbx_strand_id
1 'polypeptide(L)'
;MSIQVDPKVEQNLKKIKHRLLVFSGKGGVGKSTVAANLAIAFSMKNFKVGLLDVDIHGPNLAKILGVEDKRLDVSPKGIKAVEVNGNHKLVSMAFLLEDPNLPVIWRGPMKMKAIQQFLGDVEWG
;
A
#
# COMPACT_ATOMS: atom_id res chain seq x y z
N MET A 1 -27.52 4.30 -4.46
CA MET A 1 -26.88 3.18 -3.73
C MET A 1 -25.71 3.77 -2.96
N SER A 2 -25.88 4.03 -1.66
CA SER A 2 -24.81 4.53 -0.81
C SER A 2 -23.76 3.45 -0.67
N ILE A 3 -22.51 3.75 -1.03
CA ILE A 3 -21.38 2.87 -0.77
C ILE A 3 -21.18 2.87 0.75
N GLN A 4 -21.69 1.86 1.44
CA GLN A 4 -21.33 1.64 2.84
C GLN A 4 -19.85 1.25 2.87
N VAL A 5 -19.03 2.15 3.41
CA VAL A 5 -17.63 1.87 3.70
C VAL A 5 -17.58 0.93 4.90
N ASP A 6 -16.73 -0.08 4.84
CA ASP A 6 -16.51 -1.01 5.95
C ASP A 6 -16.15 -0.21 7.23
N PRO A 7 -16.85 -0.41 8.37
CA PRO A 7 -16.59 0.31 9.61
C PRO A 7 -15.12 0.22 10.08
N LYS A 8 -14.44 -0.89 9.79
CA LYS A 8 -13.03 -1.09 10.14
C LYS A 8 -12.12 -0.19 9.31
N VAL A 9 -12.40 -0.05 8.01
CA VAL A 9 -11.72 0.90 7.12
C VAL A 9 -11.93 2.33 7.64
N GLU A 10 -13.16 2.69 8.00
CA GLU A 10 -13.46 4.02 8.54
C GLU A 10 -12.67 4.29 9.83
N GLN A 11 -12.68 3.35 10.78
CA GLN A 11 -11.99 3.49 12.06
C GLN A 11 -10.47 3.59 11.89
N ASN A 12 -9.87 2.78 11.01
CA ASN A 12 -8.43 2.82 10.80
C ASN A 12 -8.01 4.12 10.11
N LEU A 13 -8.74 4.53 9.08
CA LEU A 13 -8.44 5.75 8.35
C LEU A 13 -8.69 7.03 9.17
N LYS A 14 -9.55 7.01 10.20
CA LYS A 14 -9.73 8.14 11.14
C LYS A 14 -8.43 8.52 11.88
N LYS A 15 -7.48 7.60 12.02
CA LYS A 15 -6.16 7.86 12.62
C LYS A 15 -5.21 8.61 11.67
N ILE A 16 -5.51 8.58 10.37
CA ILE A 16 -4.66 9.15 9.32
C ILE A 16 -5.09 10.59 9.02
N LYS A 17 -4.22 11.55 9.36
CA LYS A 17 -4.50 13.00 9.23
C LYS A 17 -4.64 13.46 7.77
N HIS A 18 -3.80 12.94 6.88
CA HIS A 18 -3.75 13.34 5.47
C HIS A 18 -3.71 12.11 4.58
N ARG A 19 -4.52 12.11 3.52
CA ARG A 19 -4.62 11.00 2.56
C ARG A 19 -4.40 11.56 1.17
N LEU A 20 -3.38 11.06 0.48
CA LEU A 20 -3.00 11.51 -0.85
C LEU A 20 -3.18 10.34 -1.82
N LEU A 21 -3.96 10.56 -2.88
CA LEU A 21 -4.14 9.59 -3.94
C LEU A 21 -3.25 9.98 -5.13
N VAL A 22 -2.39 9.08 -5.56
CA VAL A 22 -1.53 9.26 -6.74
C VAL A 22 -2.02 8.32 -7.83
N PHE A 23 -2.58 8.88 -8.91
CA PHE A 23 -3.17 8.13 -10.02
C PHE A 23 -2.60 8.60 -11.37
N SER A 24 -2.71 7.74 -12.39
CA SER A 24 -2.39 8.10 -13.77
C SER A 24 -3.35 7.43 -14.75
N GLY A 25 -3.68 8.12 -15.85
CA GLY A 25 -4.53 7.56 -16.92
C GLY A 25 -3.77 6.67 -17.92
N LYS A 26 -2.44 6.60 -17.80
CA LYS A 26 -1.56 5.81 -18.68
C LYS A 26 -0.48 5.12 -17.85
N GLY A 27 -0.01 3.96 -18.34
CA GLY A 27 1.16 3.27 -17.81
C GLY A 27 2.47 3.98 -18.21
N GLY A 28 3.53 3.80 -17.43
CA GLY A 28 4.88 4.30 -17.77
C GLY A 28 5.14 5.79 -17.51
N VAL A 29 4.17 6.55 -16.98
CA VAL A 29 4.34 8.01 -16.73
C VAL A 29 5.08 8.36 -15.44
N GLY A 30 5.61 7.36 -14.71
CA GLY A 30 6.34 7.57 -13.46
C GLY A 30 5.48 7.71 -12.19
N LYS A 31 4.20 7.29 -12.22
CA LYS A 31 3.29 7.30 -11.05
C LYS A 31 3.95 6.79 -9.76
N SER A 32 4.52 5.59 -9.81
CA SER A 32 5.11 4.94 -8.63
C SER A 32 6.39 5.67 -8.18
N THR A 33 7.15 6.25 -9.10
CA THR A 33 8.33 7.07 -8.79
C THR A 33 7.93 8.36 -8.07
N VAL A 34 6.87 9.04 -8.51
CA VAL A 34 6.33 10.21 -7.81
C VAL A 34 5.83 9.84 -6.42
N ALA A 35 5.08 8.74 -6.30
CA ALA A 35 4.56 8.26 -5.01
C ALA A 35 5.70 7.91 -4.01
N ALA A 36 6.74 7.20 -4.47
CA ALA A 36 7.89 6.87 -3.64
C ALA A 36 8.64 8.13 -3.17
N ASN A 37 8.91 9.08 -4.07
CA ASN A 37 9.62 10.31 -3.72
C ASN A 37 8.81 11.20 -2.76
N LEU A 38 7.49 11.29 -2.92
CA LEU A 38 6.63 11.99 -1.96
C LEU A 38 6.71 11.34 -0.57
N ALA A 39 6.64 10.01 -0.50
CA ALA A 39 6.72 9.29 0.76
C ALA A 39 8.08 9.50 1.46
N ILE A 40 9.18 9.42 0.70
CA ILE A 40 10.54 9.70 1.20
C ILE A 40 10.66 11.14 1.68
N ALA A 41 10.18 12.12 0.90
CA ALA A 41 10.26 13.54 1.26
C ALA A 41 9.49 13.86 2.54
N PHE A 42 8.32 13.26 2.75
CA PHE A 42 7.57 13.41 4.01
C PHE A 42 8.26 12.71 5.17
N SER A 43 8.80 11.51 4.95
CA SER A 43 9.60 10.77 5.95
C SER A 43 10.82 11.57 6.40
N MET A 44 11.57 12.19 5.48
CA MET A 44 12.71 13.07 5.77
C MET A 44 12.32 14.32 6.56
N LYS A 45 11.08 14.79 6.44
CA LYS A 45 10.50 15.88 7.26
C LYS A 45 9.94 15.38 8.60
N ASN A 46 10.28 14.15 8.99
CA ASN A 46 9.89 13.50 10.24
C ASN A 46 8.37 13.21 10.38
N PHE A 47 7.63 13.17 9.27
CA PHE A 47 6.24 12.70 9.29
C PHE A 47 6.18 11.17 9.36
N LYS A 48 5.14 10.64 10.01
CA LYS A 48 4.79 9.21 9.91
C LYS A 48 4.10 8.97 8.57
N VAL A 49 4.67 8.11 7.74
CA VAL A 49 4.21 7.88 6.37
C VAL A 49 3.83 6.42 6.18
N GLY A 50 2.61 6.20 5.70
CA GLY A 50 2.17 4.92 5.15
C GLY A 50 2.01 5.05 3.64
N LEU A 51 2.62 4.13 2.89
CA LEU A 51 2.50 4.03 1.44
C LEU A 51 1.79 2.72 1.09
N LEU A 52 0.69 2.82 0.33
CA LEU A 52 -0.10 1.67 -0.12
C LEU A 52 -0.01 1.55 -1.65
N ASP A 53 0.50 0.43 -2.13
CA ASP A 53 0.58 0.08 -3.55
C ASP A 53 -0.50 -0.94 -3.92
N VAL A 54 -1.45 -0.50 -4.74
CA VAL A 54 -2.58 -1.31 -5.23
C VAL A 54 -2.42 -1.73 -6.70
N ASP A 55 -1.24 -1.49 -7.29
CA ASP A 55 -0.97 -1.75 -8.70
C ASP A 55 -0.54 -3.21 -8.94
N ILE A 56 -1.52 -4.07 -9.21
CA ILE A 56 -1.29 -5.53 -9.33
C ILE A 56 -0.47 -5.92 -10.58
N HIS A 57 -0.56 -5.14 -11.65
CA HIS A 57 0.10 -5.49 -12.92
C HIS A 57 1.57 -5.04 -12.98
N GLY A 58 2.01 -4.24 -12.01
CA GLY A 58 3.38 -3.79 -11.88
C GLY A 58 3.59 -3.12 -10.53
N PRO A 59 3.58 -3.89 -9.42
CA PRO A 59 3.75 -3.35 -8.08
C PRO A 59 5.21 -2.93 -7.87
N ASN A 60 5.56 -1.78 -8.44
CA ASN A 60 6.94 -1.30 -8.54
C ASN A 60 7.44 -0.66 -7.23
N LEU A 61 6.57 -0.33 -6.29
CA LEU A 61 6.97 0.42 -5.10
C LEU A 61 7.90 -0.38 -4.18
N ALA A 62 7.67 -1.70 -4.04
CA ALA A 62 8.57 -2.55 -3.26
C ALA A 62 10.00 -2.55 -3.82
N LYS A 63 10.13 -2.68 -5.15
CA LYS A 63 11.41 -2.63 -5.87
C LYS A 63 12.07 -1.25 -5.80
N ILE A 64 11.32 -0.17 -6.03
CA ILE A 64 11.85 1.20 -5.97
C ILE A 64 12.42 1.52 -4.59
N LEU A 65 11.82 0.95 -3.53
CA LEU A 65 12.21 1.18 -2.15
C LEU A 65 13.19 0.12 -1.60
N GLY A 66 13.62 -0.84 -2.40
CA GLY A 66 14.61 -1.86 -2.01
C GLY A 66 14.10 -2.85 -0.97
N VAL A 67 12.80 -3.15 -0.98
CA VAL A 67 12.14 -4.05 -0.02
C VAL A 67 11.35 -5.18 -0.72
N GLU A 68 11.67 -5.48 -1.98
CA GLU A 68 11.02 -6.52 -2.78
C GLU A 68 11.10 -7.93 -2.19
N ASP A 69 12.14 -8.24 -1.42
CA ASP A 69 12.32 -9.54 -0.77
C ASP A 69 11.56 -9.66 0.56
N LYS A 70 10.84 -8.60 0.97
CA LYS A 70 10.04 -8.61 2.20
C LYS A 70 8.67 -9.24 1.95
N ARG A 71 8.09 -9.76 3.03
CA ARG A 71 6.73 -10.32 3.06
C ARG A 71 5.91 -9.60 4.14
N LEU A 72 4.59 -9.60 3.96
CA LEU A 72 3.69 -9.13 5.00
C LEU A 72 3.70 -10.12 6.17
N ASP A 73 3.80 -9.59 7.38
CA ASP A 73 3.66 -10.36 8.62
C ASP A 73 2.24 -10.13 9.18
N VAL A 74 1.67 -11.16 9.80
CA VAL A 74 0.33 -11.10 10.38
C VAL A 74 0.44 -11.27 11.89
N SER A 75 -0.16 -10.34 12.62
CA SER A 75 -0.18 -10.31 14.08
C SER A 75 -1.63 -10.44 14.58
N PRO A 76 -1.85 -10.77 15.87
CA PRO A 76 -3.18 -10.71 16.46
C PRO A 76 -3.85 -9.33 16.38
N LYS A 77 -3.06 -8.26 16.20
CA LYS A 77 -3.56 -6.87 16.08
C LYS A 77 -3.87 -6.47 14.64
N GLY A 78 -3.39 -7.23 13.64
CA GLY A 78 -3.60 -6.92 12.23
C GLY A 78 -2.42 -7.28 11.34
N ILE A 79 -2.41 -6.71 10.15
CA ILE A 79 -1.32 -6.88 9.18
C ILE A 79 -0.22 -5.88 9.52
N LYS A 80 1.01 -6.36 9.73
CA LYS A 80 2.17 -5.50 9.89
C LYS A 80 2.67 -5.06 8.51
N ALA A 81 2.71 -3.75 8.31
CA ALA A 81 3.33 -3.18 7.12
C ALA A 81 4.85 -3.39 7.13
N VAL A 82 5.44 -3.45 5.94
CA VAL A 82 6.89 -3.55 5.77
C VAL A 82 7.51 -2.19 6.11
N GLU A 83 8.49 -2.19 7.00
CA GLU A 83 9.23 -0.98 7.34
C GLU A 83 10.28 -0.68 6.26
N VAL A 84 10.19 0.50 5.65
CA VAL A 84 11.17 1.00 4.67
C VAL A 84 12.28 1.76 5.40
N ASN A 85 11.88 2.55 6.40
CA ASN A 85 12.77 3.20 7.37
C ASN A 85 11.95 3.53 8.66
N GLY A 86 12.60 4.13 9.66
CA GLY A 86 12.02 4.34 11.00
C GLY A 86 10.66 5.08 11.08
N ASN A 87 10.24 5.82 10.05
CA ASN A 87 8.92 6.46 10.02
C ASN A 87 8.17 6.28 8.69
N HIS A 88 8.62 5.37 7.83
CA HIS A 88 8.01 5.08 6.53
C HIS A 88 7.69 3.58 6.41
N LYS A 89 6.41 3.27 6.22
CA LYS A 89 5.89 1.92 6.05
C LYS A 89 5.31 1.73 4.65
N LEU A 90 5.46 0.53 4.10
CA LEU A 90 4.91 0.11 2.81
C LEU A 90 4.01 -1.12 2.98
N VAL A 91 2.86 -1.09 2.29
CA VAL A 91 2.13 -2.31 1.93
C VAL A 91 1.99 -2.30 0.41
N SER A 92 2.36 -3.41 -0.22
CA SER A 92 2.25 -3.58 -1.67
C SER A 92 1.67 -4.93 -2.03
N MET A 93 0.93 -4.97 -3.13
CA MET A 93 0.51 -6.22 -3.77
C MET A 93 1.71 -7.12 -4.11
N ALA A 94 2.92 -6.57 -4.32
CA ALA A 94 4.15 -7.34 -4.51
C ALA A 94 4.41 -8.36 -3.39
N PHE A 95 4.01 -8.05 -2.15
CA PHE A 95 4.23 -8.93 -1.00
C PHE A 95 3.31 -10.15 -0.98
N LEU A 96 2.24 -10.15 -1.76
CA LEU A 96 1.31 -11.27 -1.93
C LEU A 96 1.72 -12.19 -3.09
N LEU A 97 2.68 -11.76 -3.92
CA LEU A 97 3.16 -12.53 -5.06
C LEU A 97 4.30 -13.45 -4.62
N GLU A 98 4.11 -14.76 -4.77
CA GLU A 98 5.17 -15.75 -4.52
C GLU A 98 6.30 -15.58 -5.54
N ASP A 99 5.96 -15.46 -6.83
CA ASP A 99 6.88 -15.17 -7.92
C ASP A 99 6.46 -13.88 -8.66
N PRO A 100 7.29 -12.82 -8.67
CA PRO A 100 7.00 -11.57 -9.36
C PRO A 100 6.99 -11.70 -10.89
N ASN A 101 7.52 -12.79 -11.44
CA ASN A 101 7.53 -13.05 -12.89
C ASN A 101 6.28 -13.80 -13.37
N LEU A 102 5.47 -14.34 -12.45
CA LEU A 102 4.24 -15.03 -12.83
C LEU A 102 3.09 -14.03 -13.05
N PRO A 103 2.40 -14.10 -14.21
CA PRO A 103 1.23 -13.27 -14.44
C PRO A 103 0.09 -13.69 -13.51
N VAL A 104 -0.40 -12.77 -12.68
CA VAL A 104 -1.51 -13.07 -11.77
C VAL A 104 -2.82 -12.46 -12.24
N ILE A 105 -3.82 -13.31 -12.42
CA ILE A 105 -5.16 -12.93 -12.86
C ILE A 105 -6.03 -12.62 -11.63
N TRP A 106 -6.10 -11.34 -11.25
CA TRP A 106 -7.00 -10.89 -10.19
C TRP A 106 -8.31 -10.37 -10.77
N ARG A 107 -9.44 -10.94 -10.32
CA ARG A 107 -10.78 -10.42 -10.65
C ARG A 107 -11.08 -9.17 -9.82
N GLY A 108 -11.87 -8.24 -10.37
CA GLY A 108 -12.24 -6.97 -9.72
C GLY A 108 -12.66 -7.09 -8.25
N PRO A 109 -13.56 -8.03 -7.88
CA PRO A 109 -13.96 -8.24 -6.48
C PRO A 109 -12.80 -8.61 -5.55
N MET A 110 -11.85 -9.43 -6.03
CA MET A 110 -10.68 -9.83 -5.26
C MET A 110 -9.74 -8.64 -5.03
N LYS A 111 -9.53 -7.82 -6.06
CA LYS A 111 -8.75 -6.57 -5.94
C LYS A 111 -9.36 -5.65 -4.89
N MET A 112 -10.67 -5.42 -4.97
CA MET A 112 -11.38 -4.54 -4.03
C MET A 112 -11.29 -5.07 -2.59
N LYS A 113 -11.47 -6.38 -2.39
CA LYS A 113 -11.36 -7.01 -1.07
C LYS A 113 -9.97 -6.82 -0.47
N ALA A 114 -8.90 -7.03 -1.25
CA ALA A 114 -7.54 -6.82 -0.77
C ALA A 114 -7.26 -5.35 -0.43
N ILE A 115 -7.75 -4.40 -1.23
CA ILE A 115 -7.63 -2.96 -0.93
C ILE A 115 -8.37 -2.63 0.37
N GLN A 116 -9.61 -3.11 0.55
CA GLN A 116 -10.38 -2.91 1.79
C GLN A 116 -9.64 -3.51 3.00
N GLN A 117 -9.09 -4.72 2.84
CA GLN A 117 -8.29 -5.36 3.88
C GLN A 117 -7.03 -4.56 4.22
N PHE A 118 -6.29 -4.06 3.24
CA PHE A 118 -5.12 -3.21 3.50
C PHE A 118 -5.48 -1.88 4.17
N LEU A 119 -6.63 -1.30 3.85
CA LEU A 119 -7.08 -0.06 4.49
C LEU A 119 -7.60 -0.31 5.92
N GLY A 120 -8.26 -1.45 6.18
CA GLY A 120 -8.88 -1.75 7.48
C GLY A 120 -7.98 -2.48 8.48
N ASP A 121 -7.12 -3.37 8.00
CA ASP A 121 -6.44 -4.36 8.85
C ASP A 121 -4.96 -4.07 9.06
N VAL A 122 -4.36 -3.19 8.25
CA VAL A 122 -2.95 -2.84 8.39
C VAL A 122 -2.74 -1.87 9.55
N GLU A 123 -1.72 -2.16 10.35
CA GLU A 123 -1.25 -1.32 11.45
C GLU A 123 -0.44 -0.12 10.93
N TRP A 124 -1.11 0.81 10.25
CA TRP A 124 -0.48 2.02 9.70
C TRP A 124 0.15 2.90 10.80
N GLY A 125 -0.47 2.94 11.98
CA GLY A 125 -0.02 3.73 13.14
C GLY A 125 -0.96 4.89 13.40
#